data_AF-A0A1C3NSI3-F1
#
_entry.id   AF-A0A1C3NSI3-F1
#
_cell.length_a   1.000
_cell.length_b   1.000
_cell.length_c   1.000
_cell.angle_alpha   90.00
_cell.angle_beta   90.00
_cell.angle_gamma   90.00
#
_symmetry.space_group_name_H-M   'P 1'
#
loop_
_entity.id
_entity.type
_entity.pdbx_description
1 polymer ?
#
loop_
_entity_poly.entity_id
_entity_poly.type
_entity_poly.pdbx_seq_one_letter_code
_entity_poly.pdbx_strand_id
1 'polypeptide(L)'
;MRLSHPTLPAMQPALLNESATLFQRKYYNNGSHAGFILYLTDPQRSQEDVAALRNAMKGAKGPGNFRNLFLYSPGGNKDELKLIPVSEVAAKDEFSGIKGITRDDMLAALRIPPQLMGIVPQNADGSGSIREAATVWAANELEPLQARMLKIKDWVR
;
A
#
# COMPACT_ATOMS: atom_id res chain seq x y z
N MET A 1 -22.02 -27.99 3.71
CA MET A 1 -21.48 -26.61 3.80
C MET A 1 -20.00 -26.67 3.43
N ARG A 2 -19.63 -26.24 2.20
CA ARG A 2 -18.23 -26.29 1.74
C ARG A 2 -17.40 -25.33 2.59
N LEU A 3 -16.36 -25.84 3.23
CA LEU A 3 -15.31 -25.04 3.87
C LEU A 3 -14.46 -24.37 2.78
N SER A 4 -14.95 -23.28 2.19
CA SER A 4 -14.05 -22.35 1.52
C SER A 4 -13.10 -21.82 2.59
N HIS A 5 -11.80 -22.11 2.49
CA HIS A 5 -10.82 -21.54 3.42
C HIS A 5 -10.97 -20.01 3.39
N PRO A 6 -11.35 -19.37 4.52
CA PRO A 6 -11.62 -17.93 4.55
C PRO A 6 -10.38 -17.10 4.17
N THR A 7 -9.19 -17.70 4.22
CA THR A 7 -7.91 -17.04 3.99
C THR A 7 -7.51 -16.94 2.52
N LEU A 8 -8.04 -17.77 1.61
CA LEU A 8 -7.67 -17.71 0.19
C LEU A 8 -8.12 -16.40 -0.48
N PRO A 9 -9.36 -15.90 -0.27
CA PRO A 9 -9.78 -14.61 -0.81
C PRO A 9 -9.04 -13.41 -0.21
N ALA A 10 -8.63 -13.50 1.06
CA ALA A 10 -7.91 -12.43 1.77
C ALA A 10 -6.42 -12.31 1.42
N MET A 11 -5.85 -13.28 0.70
CA MET A 11 -4.43 -13.29 0.38
C MET A 11 -4.01 -12.10 -0.49
N GLN A 12 -4.78 -11.82 -1.55
CA GLN A 12 -4.50 -10.68 -2.45
C GLN A 12 -4.68 -9.33 -1.75
N PRO A 13 -5.79 -9.09 -1.01
CA PRO A 13 -5.92 -7.90 -0.15
C PRO A 13 -4.77 -7.73 0.85
N ALA A 14 -4.32 -8.81 1.51
CA ALA A 14 -3.22 -8.74 2.48
C ALA A 14 -1.89 -8.33 1.83
N LEU A 15 -1.55 -8.92 0.68
CA LEU A 15 -0.34 -8.57 -0.08
C LEU A 15 -0.39 -7.12 -0.60
N LEU A 16 -1.58 -6.66 -1.04
CA LEU A 16 -1.78 -5.28 -1.47
C LEU A 16 -1.63 -4.31 -0.29
N ASN A 17 -2.21 -4.64 0.86
CA ASN A 17 -2.09 -3.86 2.09
C ASN A 17 -0.62 -3.77 2.56
N GLU A 18 0.14 -4.86 2.52
CA GLU A 18 1.57 -4.88 2.82
C GLU A 18 2.36 -3.97 1.86
N SER A 19 2.12 -4.14 0.56
CA SER A 19 2.77 -3.35 -0.50
C SER A 19 2.54 -1.85 -0.32
N ALA A 20 1.30 -1.45 0.02
CA ALA A 20 0.95 -0.06 0.32
C ALA A 20 1.69 0.47 1.57
N THR A 21 1.81 -0.32 2.64
CA THR A 21 2.61 0.06 3.83
C THR A 21 4.08 0.28 3.47
N LEU A 22 4.66 -0.67 2.73
CA LEU A 22 6.07 -0.61 2.33
C LEU A 22 6.34 0.59 1.43
N PHE A 23 5.42 0.90 0.52
CA PHE A 23 5.51 2.09 -0.31
C PHE A 23 5.55 3.36 0.54
N GLN A 24 4.59 3.56 1.45
CA GLN A 24 4.54 4.73 2.33
C GLN A 24 5.81 4.85 3.18
N ARG A 25 6.29 3.75 3.77
CA ARG A 25 7.53 3.76 4.56
C ARG A 25 8.74 4.18 3.72
N LYS A 26 8.86 3.64 2.50
CA LYS A 26 9.94 4.03 1.57
C LYS A 26 9.80 5.47 1.11
N TYR A 27 8.58 5.95 0.90
CA TYR A 27 8.29 7.33 0.56
C TYR A 27 8.74 8.28 1.68
N TYR A 28 8.37 8.00 2.94
CA TYR A 28 8.81 8.79 4.10
C TYR A 28 10.32 8.74 4.31
N ASN A 29 10.95 7.56 4.24
CA ASN A 29 12.40 7.41 4.40
C ASN A 29 13.20 8.17 3.32
N ASN A 30 12.61 8.41 2.15
CA ASN A 30 13.22 9.15 1.05
C ASN A 30 12.89 10.65 1.07
N GLY A 31 12.34 11.16 2.18
CA GLY A 31 12.02 12.59 2.31
C GLY A 31 10.84 13.04 1.46
N SER A 32 9.88 12.15 1.19
CA SER A 32 8.72 12.43 0.32
C SER A 32 9.08 12.74 -1.14
N HIS A 33 10.33 12.45 -1.57
CA HIS A 33 10.72 12.63 -2.96
C HIS A 33 10.27 11.45 -3.81
N ALA A 34 9.19 11.65 -4.55
CA ALA A 34 8.95 10.86 -5.74
C ALA A 34 9.98 11.26 -6.81
N GLY A 35 10.48 10.31 -7.59
CA GLY A 35 11.51 10.59 -8.60
C GLY A 35 11.04 11.68 -9.58
N PHE A 36 11.97 12.38 -10.23
CA PHE A 36 11.65 13.36 -11.27
C PHE A 36 12.33 13.01 -12.59
N ILE A 37 11.71 13.45 -13.69
CA ILE A 37 12.31 13.42 -15.02
C ILE A 37 12.90 14.80 -15.28
N LEU A 38 14.22 14.85 -15.44
CA LEU A 38 14.92 16.06 -15.89
C LEU A 38 15.06 15.99 -17.40
N TYR A 39 14.43 16.94 -18.09
CA TYR A 39 14.49 17.09 -19.54
C TYR A 39 15.39 18.28 -19.89
N LEU A 40 16.43 18.02 -20.67
CA LEU A 40 17.42 19.00 -21.13
C LEU A 40 17.42 19.04 -22.66
N THR A 41 17.19 20.22 -23.23
CA THR A 41 17.11 20.42 -24.70
C THR A 41 18.23 21.29 -25.28
N ASP A 42 19.15 21.78 -24.44
CA ASP A 42 20.18 22.74 -24.83
C ASP A 42 21.16 22.16 -25.89
N PRO A 43 21.19 22.73 -27.11
CA PRO A 43 22.09 22.32 -28.19
C PRO A 43 23.54 22.86 -28.04
N GLN A 44 23.83 23.76 -27.08
CA GLN A 44 25.15 24.39 -26.88
C GLN A 44 25.94 23.81 -25.70
N ARG A 45 25.38 22.87 -24.93
CA ARG A 45 26.05 22.27 -23.77
C ARG A 45 27.17 21.32 -24.18
N SER A 46 28.32 21.42 -23.50
CA SER A 46 29.43 20.49 -23.67
C SER A 46 29.04 19.07 -23.24
N GLN A 47 29.60 18.06 -23.91
CA GLN A 47 29.33 16.66 -23.57
C GLN A 47 29.79 16.32 -22.15
N GLU A 48 30.81 17.02 -21.64
CA GLU A 48 31.31 16.91 -20.27
C GLU A 48 30.29 17.42 -19.24
N ASP A 49 29.63 18.55 -19.50
CA ASP A 49 28.62 19.09 -18.59
C ASP A 49 27.38 18.18 -18.49
N VAL A 50 26.99 17.56 -19.60
CA VAL A 50 25.90 16.57 -19.63
C VAL A 50 26.30 15.32 -18.84
N ALA A 51 27.55 14.88 -18.95
CA ALA A 51 28.07 13.76 -18.17
C ALA A 51 28.16 14.08 -16.66
N ALA A 52 28.58 15.29 -16.31
CA ALA A 52 28.64 15.77 -14.93
C ALA A 52 27.24 15.84 -14.30
N LEU A 53 26.25 16.41 -15.00
CA LEU A 53 24.86 16.42 -14.57
C LEU A 53 24.30 15.01 -14.40
N ARG A 54 24.58 14.11 -15.35
CA ARG A 54 24.16 12.70 -15.25
C ARG A 54 24.77 12.01 -14.03
N ASN A 55 26.04 12.28 -13.73
CA ASN A 55 26.73 11.70 -12.58
C ASN A 55 26.24 12.29 -11.25
N ALA A 56 26.02 13.61 -11.18
CA ALA A 56 25.41 14.27 -10.03
C ALA A 56 24.00 13.72 -9.76
N MET A 57 23.20 13.49 -10.81
CA MET A 57 21.86 12.90 -10.73
C MET A 57 21.87 11.43 -10.28
N LYS A 58 22.88 10.65 -10.69
CA LYS A 58 23.09 9.28 -10.17
C LYS A 58 23.48 9.29 -8.69
N GLY A 59 24.27 10.27 -8.26
CA GLY A 59 24.73 10.45 -6.88
C GLY A 59 23.64 11.00 -5.94
N ALA A 60 22.71 11.81 -6.47
CA ALA A 60 21.55 12.33 -5.74
C ALA A 60 20.46 11.28 -5.48
N LYS A 61 20.77 9.98 -5.63
CA LYS A 61 19.88 8.90 -5.21
C LYS A 61 19.76 8.94 -3.68
N GLY A 62 18.61 9.39 -3.19
CA GLY A 62 18.19 9.06 -1.84
C GLY A 62 18.15 7.53 -1.63
N PRO A 63 18.23 7.04 -0.38
CA PRO A 63 18.30 5.62 -0.08
C PRO A 63 16.98 4.88 -0.37
N GLY A 64 16.72 4.48 -1.63
CA GLY A 64 15.56 3.63 -1.91
C GLY A 64 15.16 3.41 -3.37
N ASN A 65 13.87 3.11 -3.56
CA ASN A 65 13.29 2.50 -4.77
C ASN A 65 12.88 3.46 -5.90
N PHE A 66 12.91 4.79 -5.71
CA PHE A 66 12.54 5.73 -6.76
C PHE A 66 13.76 6.08 -7.63
N ARG A 67 13.57 6.07 -8.95
CA ARG A 67 14.63 6.35 -9.92
C ARG A 67 14.38 7.70 -10.58
N ASN A 68 15.37 8.59 -10.51
CA ASN A 68 15.39 9.80 -11.31
C ASN A 68 15.76 9.43 -12.75
N LEU A 69 15.07 10.02 -13.73
CA LEU A 69 15.35 9.82 -15.15
C LEU A 69 15.90 11.12 -15.74
N PHE A 70 16.96 11.00 -16.53
CA PHE A 70 17.55 12.11 -17.25
C PHE A 70 17.38 11.88 -18.75
N LEU A 71 16.71 12.81 -19.43
CA LEU A 71 16.47 12.76 -20.87
C LEU A 71 17.13 13.99 -21.53
N TYR A 72 18.06 13.73 -22.45
CA TYR A 72 18.74 14.76 -23.23
C TYR A 72 18.30 14.65 -24.69
N SER A 73 17.76 15.74 -25.25
CA SER A 73 17.30 15.81 -26.64
C SER A 73 17.82 17.10 -27.30
N PRO A 74 18.99 17.06 -27.97
CA PRO A 74 19.53 18.23 -28.65
C PRO A 74 18.63 18.62 -29.82
N GLY A 75 18.06 19.84 -29.77
CA GLY A 75 17.17 20.36 -30.82
C GLY A 75 15.66 20.32 -30.54
N GLY A 76 15.24 20.13 -29.28
CA GLY A 76 13.83 20.22 -28.87
C GLY A 76 13.31 21.66 -28.72
N ASN A 77 11.99 21.85 -28.84
CA ASN A 77 11.33 23.16 -28.64
C ASN A 77 11.52 23.72 -27.21
N LYS A 78 11.53 25.05 -27.12
CA LYS A 78 11.86 25.90 -25.95
C LYS A 78 11.28 25.41 -24.62
N ASP A 79 12.14 24.77 -23.83
CA ASP A 79 12.24 24.83 -22.37
C ASP A 79 13.65 24.31 -22.04
N GLU A 80 14.62 25.20 -21.80
CA GLU A 80 16.05 24.85 -21.64
C GLU A 80 16.30 23.81 -20.54
N LEU A 81 15.48 23.81 -19.49
CA LEU A 81 15.52 22.82 -18.42
C LEU A 81 14.12 22.61 -17.86
N LYS A 82 13.56 21.42 -18.04
CA LYS A 82 12.22 21.08 -17.50
C LYS A 82 12.34 19.97 -16.48
N LEU A 83 11.89 20.27 -15.25
CA LEU A 83 11.70 19.29 -14.21
C LEU A 83 10.24 18.83 -14.25
N ILE A 84 10.03 17.57 -14.61
CA ILE A 84 8.71 16.94 -14.59
C ILE A 84 8.66 16.05 -13.33
N PRO A 85 7.90 16.42 -12.29
CA PRO A 85 7.76 15.57 -11.12
C PRO A 85 7.01 14.31 -11.52
N VAL A 86 7.58 13.13 -11.25
CA VAL A 86 6.85 11.87 -11.39
C VAL A 86 6.02 11.71 -10.13
N SER A 87 4.89 12.41 -10.08
CA SER A 87 3.74 12.04 -9.25
C SER A 87 3.92 12.22 -7.74
N GLU A 88 3.81 13.46 -7.26
CA GLU A 88 3.66 13.76 -5.82
C GLU A 88 2.18 13.93 -5.40
N VAL A 89 1.28 14.25 -6.35
CA VAL A 89 -0.06 14.80 -6.02
C VAL A 89 -1.22 13.81 -6.20
N ALA A 90 -1.16 12.86 -7.15
CA ALA A 90 -2.30 11.96 -7.42
C ALA A 90 -2.35 10.69 -6.54
N ALA A 91 -1.19 10.22 -6.05
CA ALA A 91 -1.14 8.92 -5.38
C ALA A 91 -1.60 8.97 -3.91
N LYS A 92 -1.54 10.14 -3.26
CA LYS A 92 -1.83 10.29 -1.83
C LYS A 92 -3.27 9.94 -1.48
N ASP A 93 -4.22 10.30 -2.34
CA ASP A 93 -5.65 10.02 -2.13
C ASP A 93 -6.00 8.55 -2.38
N GLU A 94 -5.36 7.91 -3.36
CA GLU A 94 -5.62 6.51 -3.69
C GLU A 94 -5.11 5.54 -2.60
N PHE A 95 -3.99 5.83 -1.94
CA PHE A 95 -3.46 4.91 -0.92
C PHE A 95 -4.39 4.73 0.28
N SER A 96 -5.03 5.81 0.73
CA SER A 96 -6.00 5.75 1.83
C SER A 96 -7.22 4.92 1.44
N GLY A 97 -7.68 5.06 0.19
CA GLY A 97 -8.76 4.25 -0.38
C GLY A 97 -8.40 2.75 -0.48
N ILE A 98 -7.21 2.44 -1.03
CA ILE A 98 -6.71 1.06 -1.11
C ILE A 98 -6.61 0.43 0.28
N LYS A 99 -6.12 1.17 1.28
CA LYS A 99 -6.05 0.71 2.67
C LYS A 99 -7.44 0.46 3.28
N GLY A 100 -8.42 1.31 2.99
CA GLY A 100 -9.80 1.11 3.42
C GLY A 100 -10.40 -0.18 2.84
N ILE A 101 -10.34 -0.32 1.51
CA ILE A 101 -10.91 -1.48 0.80
C ILE A 101 -10.22 -2.77 1.23
N THR A 102 -8.88 -2.80 1.23
CA THR A 102 -8.13 -4.01 1.64
C THR A 102 -8.39 -4.40 3.08
N ARG A 103 -8.56 -3.44 3.99
CA ARG A 103 -8.98 -3.71 5.37
C ARG A 103 -10.36 -4.37 5.37
N ASP A 104 -11.33 -3.80 4.68
CA ASP A 104 -12.70 -4.30 4.69
C ASP A 104 -12.81 -5.70 4.06
N ASP A 105 -12.04 -5.97 2.99
CA ASP A 105 -11.89 -7.32 2.41
C ASP A 105 -11.30 -8.33 3.41
N MET A 106 -10.27 -7.93 4.16
CA MET A 106 -9.68 -8.77 5.21
C MET A 106 -10.68 -9.03 6.36
N LEU A 107 -11.46 -8.02 6.75
CA LEU A 107 -12.50 -8.15 7.78
C LEU A 107 -13.60 -9.13 7.35
N ALA A 108 -14.07 -8.99 6.11
CA ALA A 108 -15.08 -9.87 5.54
C ALA A 108 -14.57 -11.32 5.45
N ALA A 109 -13.31 -11.51 5.10
CA ALA A 109 -12.68 -12.82 5.05
C ALA A 109 -12.54 -13.46 6.44
N LEU A 110 -12.08 -12.69 7.44
CA LEU A 110 -11.92 -13.18 8.82
C LEU A 110 -13.26 -13.40 9.53
N ARG A 111 -14.32 -12.70 9.08
CA ARG A 111 -15.65 -12.70 9.70
C ARG A 111 -15.64 -12.30 11.18
N ILE A 112 -14.67 -11.48 11.57
CA ILE A 112 -14.57 -10.92 12.91
C ILE A 112 -15.12 -9.50 12.87
N PRO A 113 -16.11 -9.14 13.72
CA PRO A 113 -16.57 -7.77 13.81
C PRO A 113 -15.41 -6.79 14.09
N PRO A 114 -15.34 -5.64 13.39
CA PRO A 114 -14.22 -4.70 13.47
C PRO A 114 -13.97 -4.20 14.91
N GLN A 115 -15.04 -4.03 15.67
CA GLN A 115 -14.97 -3.58 17.06
C GLN A 115 -14.31 -4.58 18.03
N LEU A 116 -14.32 -5.88 17.70
CA LEU A 116 -13.60 -6.88 18.49
C LEU A 116 -12.09 -6.87 18.22
N MET A 117 -11.67 -6.25 17.11
CA MET A 117 -10.25 -6.07 16.74
C MET A 117 -9.71 -4.68 17.10
N GLY A 118 -10.49 -3.86 17.83
CA GLY A 118 -10.07 -2.51 18.23
C GLY A 118 -10.01 -1.51 17.08
N ILE A 119 -10.72 -1.77 15.98
CA ILE A 119 -10.79 -0.83 14.85
C ILE A 119 -11.74 0.32 15.21
N VAL A 120 -11.20 1.54 15.17
CA VAL A 120 -11.97 2.76 15.43
C VAL A 120 -12.91 3.05 14.26
N PRO A 121 -14.21 3.29 14.50
CA PRO A 121 -15.16 3.68 13.47
C PRO A 121 -14.73 4.99 12.79
N GLN A 122 -14.83 5.04 11.46
CA GLN A 122 -14.60 6.26 10.68
C GLN A 122 -15.83 7.17 10.65
N ASN A 123 -17.02 6.60 10.91
CA ASN A 123 -18.30 7.31 10.86
C ASN A 123 -18.79 7.65 12.28
N ALA A 124 -19.51 8.77 12.41
CA ALA A 124 -19.98 9.30 13.69
C ALA A 124 -20.93 8.37 14.48
N ASP A 125 -21.58 7.41 13.80
CA ASP A 125 -22.56 6.49 14.41
C ASP A 125 -21.93 5.36 15.25
N GLY A 126 -20.60 5.27 15.31
CA GLY A 126 -19.90 4.28 16.12
C GLY A 126 -20.10 2.83 15.65
N SER A 127 -19.59 1.85 16.42
CA SER A 127 -19.67 0.43 16.08
C SER A 127 -20.81 -0.35 16.78
N GLY A 128 -21.64 0.34 17.56
CA GLY A 128 -22.67 -0.29 18.40
C GLY A 128 -22.10 -0.98 19.65
N SER A 129 -22.85 -1.94 20.22
CA SER A 129 -22.47 -2.65 21.44
C SER A 129 -21.44 -3.74 21.19
N ILE A 130 -20.23 -3.58 21.75
CA ILE A 130 -19.15 -4.59 21.70
C ILE A 130 -19.63 -5.93 22.29
N ARG A 131 -20.42 -5.89 23.35
CA ARG A 131 -20.92 -7.09 24.02
C ARG A 131 -21.83 -7.90 23.10
N GLU A 132 -22.76 -7.25 22.40
CA GLU A 132 -23.67 -7.93 21.48
C GLU A 132 -22.91 -8.54 20.30
N ALA A 133 -21.96 -7.80 19.73
CA ALA A 133 -21.12 -8.29 18.65
C ALA A 133 -20.27 -9.49 19.09
N ALA A 134 -19.72 -9.49 20.31
CA ALA A 134 -18.99 -10.62 20.85
C ALA A 134 -19.88 -11.86 21.01
N THR A 135 -21.09 -11.70 21.54
CA THR A 135 -22.04 -12.82 21.71
C THR A 135 -22.46 -13.42 20.36
N VAL A 136 -22.84 -12.58 19.40
CA VAL A 136 -23.27 -13.03 18.06
C VAL A 136 -22.11 -13.68 17.30
N TRP A 137 -20.91 -13.12 17.39
CA TRP A 137 -19.72 -13.71 16.77
C TRP A 137 -19.35 -15.05 17.43
N ALA A 138 -19.41 -15.14 18.76
CA ALA A 138 -19.11 -16.38 19.46
C ALA A 138 -20.05 -17.53 19.04
N ALA A 139 -21.36 -17.26 18.99
CA ALA A 139 -22.33 -18.25 18.57
C ALA A 139 -22.16 -18.70 17.10
N ASN A 140 -21.85 -17.77 16.19
CA ASN A 140 -21.81 -18.06 14.75
C ASN A 140 -20.46 -18.57 14.24
N GLU A 141 -19.35 -18.16 14.85
CA GLU A 141 -18.00 -18.47 14.36
C GLU A 141 -17.18 -19.26 15.39
N LEU A 142 -17.21 -18.91 16.68
CA LEU A 142 -16.38 -19.56 17.70
C LEU A 142 -16.89 -20.95 18.10
N GLU A 143 -18.17 -21.07 18.45
CA GLU A 143 -18.77 -22.33 18.90
C GLU A 143 -18.71 -23.44 17.83
N PRO A 144 -18.99 -23.18 16.53
CA PRO A 144 -18.83 -24.19 15.49
C PRO A 144 -17.38 -24.66 15.32
N LEU A 145 -16.40 -23.75 15.47
CA LEU A 145 -14.98 -24.09 15.45
C LEU A 145 -14.60 -24.96 16.66
N GLN A 146 -15.04 -24.59 17.86
CA GLN A 146 -14.86 -25.40 19.07
C GLN A 146 -15.47 -26.79 18.91
N ALA A 147 -16.71 -26.89 18.41
CA ALA A 147 -17.38 -28.16 18.16
C ALA A 147 -16.62 -29.03 17.15
N ARG A 148 -16.04 -28.43 16.09
CA ARG A 148 -15.21 -29.16 15.13
C ARG A 148 -13.89 -29.64 15.76
N MET A 149 -13.26 -28.85 16.62
CA MET A 149 -12.05 -29.25 17.34
C MET A 149 -12.35 -30.37 18.35
N LEU A 150 -13.51 -30.36 19.00
CA LEU A 150 -13.94 -31.44 19.88
C LEU A 150 -14.07 -32.78 19.15
N LYS A 151 -14.51 -32.80 17.89
CA LYS A 151 -14.52 -34.04 17.09
C LYS A 151 -13.13 -34.65 16.90
N ILE A 152 -12.07 -33.83 16.88
CA ILE A 152 -10.69 -34.33 16.83
C ILE A 152 -10.34 -35.02 18.14
N LYS A 153 -10.74 -34.44 19.27
CA LYS A 153 -10.55 -35.04 20.60
C LYS A 153 -11.21 -36.41 20.70
N ASP A 154 -12.41 -36.56 20.15
CA ASP A 154 -13.12 -37.84 20.13
C ASP A 154 -12.48 -38.87 19.18
N TRP A 155 -11.80 -38.43 18.13
CA TRP A 155 -11.06 -39.32 17.22
C TRP A 155 -9.72 -39.81 17.78
N VAL A 156 -9.04 -39.00 18.60
CA VAL A 156 -7.75 -39.35 19.23
C VAL A 156 -7.92 -40.32 20.41
N ARG A 157 -9.14 -40.47 20.92
CA ARG A 157 -9.44 -41.31 22.08
C ARG A 157 -9.81 -42.74 21.69
#